data_AF-A0A2G9MCS9-F1
#
_entry.id   AF-A0A2G9MCS9-F1
#
_cell.length_a   1.000
_cell.length_b   1.000
_cell.length_c   1.000
_cell.angle_alpha   90.00
_cell.angle_beta   90.00
_cell.angle_gamma   90.00
#
_symmetry.space_group_name_H-M   'P 1'
#
loop_
_entity.id
_entity.type
_entity.pdbx_description
1 polymer ?
#
loop_
_entity_poly.entity_id
_entity_poly.type
_entity_poly.pdbx_seq_one_letter_code
_entity_poly.pdbx_strand_id
1 'polypeptide(L)'
;MKIIFGIIVMCILFIFTSACIPTSTTDVQECQEIWQCNEWDVCMNDIQTRMCFDINECGNTTFKPSETNVCGQEKHVETYDEVNYKDPQIKFAIQVLNVMIEALNNN
;
A
#
# COMPACT_ATOMS: atom_id res chain seq x y z
N MET A 1 34.33 21.73 -52.87
CA MET A 1 32.87 21.50 -52.94
C MET A 1 32.43 20.03 -52.88
N LYS A 2 33.31 19.03 -53.07
CA LYS A 2 32.96 17.59 -52.95
C LYS A 2 33.07 17.02 -51.52
N ILE A 3 33.90 17.63 -50.67
CA ILE A 3 34.12 17.18 -49.28
C ILE A 3 32.96 17.59 -48.35
N ILE A 4 32.38 18.78 -48.59
CA ILE A 4 31.26 19.31 -47.80
C ILE A 4 29.97 18.52 -48.06
N PHE A 5 29.77 18.04 -49.29
CA PHE A 5 28.65 17.16 -49.64
C PHE A 5 28.77 15.77 -48.98
N GLY A 6 30.00 15.26 -48.85
CA GLY A 6 30.29 14.00 -48.16
C GLY A 6 30.03 14.07 -46.65
N ILE A 7 30.37 15.19 -46.00
CA ILE A 7 30.13 15.40 -44.56
C ILE A 7 28.63 15.55 -44.27
N ILE A 8 27.87 16.22 -45.13
CA ILE A 8 26.41 16.36 -45.00
C ILE A 8 25.70 15.01 -45.21
N VAL A 9 26.10 14.23 -46.21
CA VAL A 9 25.55 12.87 -46.44
C VAL A 9 25.94 11.90 -45.33
N MET A 10 27.16 12.00 -44.79
CA MET A 10 27.61 11.22 -43.65
C MET A 10 26.82 11.59 -42.38
N CYS A 11 26.62 12.88 -42.08
CA CYS A 11 25.80 13.32 -40.96
C CYS A 11 24.35 12.83 -41.08
N ILE A 12 23.75 12.85 -42.27
CA ILE A 12 22.37 12.38 -42.52
C ILE A 12 22.23 10.85 -42.37
N LEU A 13 23.27 10.07 -42.70
CA LEU A 13 23.27 8.60 -42.53
C LEU A 13 23.56 8.17 -41.07
N PHE A 14 24.18 9.00 -40.25
CA PHE A 14 24.35 8.76 -38.80
C PHE A 14 23.12 9.15 -37.96
N ILE A 15 22.12 9.85 -38.52
CA ILE A 15 20.84 10.14 -37.83
C ILE A 15 19.88 8.93 -37.87
N PHE A 16 20.17 7.89 -38.67
CA PHE A 16 19.32 6.71 -38.80
C PHE A 16 19.81 5.46 -38.07
N THR A 17 21.00 5.45 -37.46
CA THR A 17 21.42 4.34 -36.57
C THR A 17 21.25 4.64 -35.09
N SER A 18 20.80 5.85 -34.74
CA SER A 18 20.39 6.19 -33.38
C SER A 18 18.89 5.98 -33.21
N ALA A 19 18.43 4.75 -33.39
CA ALA A 19 17.27 4.34 -32.62
C ALA A 19 17.78 4.11 -31.19
N CYS A 20 17.55 5.11 -30.31
CA CYS A 20 17.47 4.82 -28.89
C CYS A 20 16.31 3.82 -28.76
N ILE A 21 16.63 2.53 -28.74
CA ILE A 21 15.66 1.50 -28.41
C ILE A 21 15.23 1.86 -26.99
N PRO A 22 13.95 2.19 -26.73
CA PRO A 22 13.48 2.28 -25.37
C PRO A 22 13.81 0.92 -24.75
N THR A 23 14.70 0.90 -23.77
CA THR A 23 14.88 -0.26 -22.91
C THR A 23 13.48 -0.71 -22.54
N SER A 24 13.09 -1.90 -23.01
CA SER A 24 11.92 -2.58 -22.52
C SER A 24 12.15 -2.64 -21.03
N THR A 25 11.50 -1.74 -20.29
CA THR A 25 11.29 -1.89 -18.87
C THR A 25 10.63 -3.26 -18.78
N THR A 26 11.43 -4.26 -18.44
CA THR A 26 10.90 -5.51 -17.94
C THR A 26 10.19 -5.07 -16.68
N ASP A 27 8.92 -4.70 -16.84
CA ASP A 27 8.00 -4.54 -15.75
C ASP A 27 7.93 -5.94 -15.18
N VAL A 28 8.84 -6.21 -14.24
CA VAL A 28 8.69 -7.35 -13.35
C VAL A 28 7.45 -6.96 -12.58
N GLN A 29 6.30 -7.33 -13.12
CA GLN A 29 5.03 -7.16 -12.45
C GLN A 29 5.15 -8.01 -11.19
N GLU A 30 5.59 -7.39 -10.10
CA GLU A 30 5.69 -8.05 -8.82
C GLU A 30 4.30 -8.55 -8.48
N CYS A 31 4.21 -9.85 -8.19
CA CYS A 31 2.93 -10.44 -7.85
C CYS A 31 2.44 -9.80 -6.56
N GLN A 32 1.34 -9.06 -6.63
CA GLN A 32 0.74 -8.45 -5.47
C GLN A 32 -0.02 -9.50 -4.68
N GLU A 33 0.42 -9.77 -3.45
CA GLU A 33 -0.30 -10.63 -2.51
C GLU A 33 -1.67 -10.03 -2.17
N ILE A 34 -2.74 -10.70 -2.58
CA ILE A 34 -4.12 -10.34 -2.24
C ILE A 34 -4.73 -11.55 -1.53
N TRP A 35 -5.12 -11.36 -0.27
CA TRP A 35 -5.63 -12.44 0.57
C TRP A 35 -7.12 -12.26 0.84
N GLN A 36 -7.90 -13.30 0.57
CA GLN A 36 -9.30 -13.39 0.99
C GLN A 36 -9.41 -14.42 2.11
N CYS A 37 -9.96 -14.03 3.26
CA CYS A 37 -10.17 -14.94 4.37
C CYS A 37 -11.66 -15.23 4.58
N ASN A 38 -11.95 -16.46 4.99
CA ASN A 38 -13.27 -16.82 5.50
C ASN A 38 -13.56 -16.11 6.83
N GLU A 39 -14.82 -16.20 7.24
CA GLU A 39 -15.21 -15.88 8.62
C GLU A 39 -14.45 -16.78 9.62
N TRP A 40 -14.35 -16.30 10.85
CA TRP A 40 -13.81 -17.11 11.93
C TRP A 40 -14.75 -18.29 12.22
N ASP A 41 -14.17 -19.48 12.34
CA ASP A 41 -14.86 -20.68 12.82
C ASP A 41 -15.35 -20.48 14.26
N VAL A 42 -16.19 -21.42 14.70
CA VAL A 42 -16.64 -21.45 16.10
C VAL A 42 -15.46 -21.49 17.06
N CYS A 43 -15.57 -20.70 18.12
CA CYS A 43 -14.60 -20.70 19.20
C CYS A 43 -14.53 -22.07 19.89
N MET A 44 -13.34 -22.64 20.00
CA MET A 44 -13.07 -23.87 20.75
C MET A 44 -11.83 -23.68 21.63
N ASN A 45 -11.96 -23.92 22.94
CA ASN A 45 -10.87 -23.75 23.91
C ASN A 45 -10.21 -22.36 23.83
N ASP A 46 -11.02 -21.30 23.77
CA ASP A 46 -10.58 -19.91 23.63
C ASP A 46 -9.80 -19.59 22.34
N ILE A 47 -9.77 -20.51 21.37
CA ILE A 47 -9.14 -20.31 20.06
C ILE A 47 -10.18 -20.45 18.94
N GLN A 48 -10.12 -19.55 17.97
CA GLN A 48 -10.86 -19.64 16.72
C GLN A 48 -9.89 -19.64 15.54
N THR A 49 -10.29 -20.32 14.47
CA THR A 49 -9.50 -20.47 13.25
C THR A 49 -10.23 -19.88 12.05
N ARG A 50 -9.49 -19.52 11.01
CA ARG A 50 -10.06 -19.21 9.69
C ARG A 50 -9.09 -19.65 8.62
N MET A 51 -9.57 -19.71 7.38
CA MET A 51 -8.71 -19.96 6.22
C MET A 51 -8.56 -18.70 5.38
N CYS A 52 -7.36 -18.45 4.88
CA CYS A 52 -7.04 -17.35 3.96
C CYS A 52 -6.47 -17.91 2.66
N PHE A 53 -7.01 -17.43 1.53
CA PHE A 53 -6.67 -17.83 0.18
C PHE A 53 -5.92 -16.70 -0.52
N ASP A 54 -4.81 -17.05 -1.17
CA ASP A 54 -4.08 -16.14 -2.06
C ASP A 54 -4.82 -16.07 -3.39
N ILE A 55 -5.45 -14.92 -3.66
CA ILE A 55 -6.30 -14.70 -4.83
C ILE A 55 -5.49 -14.62 -6.11
N ASN A 56 -4.24 -14.16 -6.02
CA ASN A 56 -3.38 -13.99 -7.18
C ASN A 56 -2.38 -15.14 -7.35
N GLU A 57 -2.45 -16.16 -6.48
CA GLU A 57 -1.56 -17.34 -6.50
C GLU A 57 -0.07 -16.96 -6.56
N CYS A 58 0.29 -15.87 -5.89
CA CYS A 58 1.65 -15.36 -5.83
C CYS A 58 2.61 -16.33 -5.12
N GLY A 59 2.09 -17.09 -4.15
CA GLY A 59 2.88 -18.08 -3.38
C GLY A 59 3.84 -17.46 -2.37
N ASN A 60 3.88 -16.14 -2.28
CA ASN A 60 4.51 -15.43 -1.17
C ASN A 60 3.52 -15.32 0.00
N THR A 61 4.02 -15.25 1.23
CA THR A 61 3.22 -15.17 2.46
C THR A 61 3.60 -14.00 3.34
N THR A 62 4.30 -12.99 2.79
CA THR A 62 4.77 -11.83 3.56
C THR A 62 3.60 -11.08 4.19
N PHE A 63 2.46 -11.00 3.49
CA PHE A 63 1.27 -10.27 3.92
C PHE A 63 0.09 -11.18 4.24
N LYS A 64 0.33 -12.49 4.40
CA LYS A 64 -0.71 -13.45 4.78
C LYS A 64 -1.32 -13.09 6.14
N PRO A 65 -2.65 -12.88 6.26
CA PRO A 65 -3.30 -12.62 7.54
C PRO A 65 -3.22 -13.83 8.49
N SER A 66 -3.28 -13.58 9.81
CA SER A 66 -3.34 -14.67 10.80
C SER A 66 -4.61 -15.51 10.61
N GLU A 67 -4.43 -16.82 10.69
CA GLU A 67 -5.47 -17.85 10.58
C GLU A 67 -5.88 -18.41 11.96
N THR A 68 -5.28 -17.91 13.04
CA THR A 68 -5.62 -18.25 14.43
C THR A 68 -5.80 -16.98 15.25
N ASN A 69 -6.80 -16.96 16.11
CA ASN A 69 -7.02 -15.86 17.04
C ASN A 69 -7.60 -16.36 18.37
N VAL A 70 -7.43 -15.58 19.42
CA VAL A 70 -8.11 -15.81 20.70
C VAL A 70 -9.57 -15.36 20.56
N CYS A 71 -10.49 -16.11 21.13
CA CYS A 71 -11.91 -15.77 21.11
C CYS A 71 -12.20 -14.50 21.90
N GLY A 72 -13.20 -13.73 21.47
CA GLY A 72 -13.55 -12.46 22.11
C GLY A 72 -12.52 -11.34 21.92
N GLN A 73 -11.41 -11.60 21.22
CA GLN A 73 -10.55 -10.57 20.62
C GLN A 73 -11.08 -10.17 19.25
N GLU A 74 -12.40 -10.02 19.13
CA GLU A 74 -12.90 -9.16 18.08
C GLU A 74 -12.27 -7.80 18.36
N LYS A 75 -11.47 -7.29 17.41
CA LYS A 75 -11.12 -5.88 17.45
C LYS A 75 -12.45 -5.19 17.59
N HIS A 76 -12.74 -4.62 18.76
CA HIS A 76 -13.78 -3.64 18.89
C HIS A 76 -13.42 -2.63 17.80
N VAL A 77 -14.13 -2.71 16.67
CA VAL A 77 -14.39 -1.52 15.90
C VAL A 77 -15.09 -0.68 16.94
N GLU A 78 -14.34 0.22 17.55
CA GLU A 78 -14.90 1.30 18.34
C GLU A 78 -15.88 1.97 17.37
N THR A 79 -17.14 1.53 17.39
CA THR A 79 -18.22 2.43 17.08
C THR A 79 -17.97 3.62 18.00
N TYR A 80 -17.94 4.82 17.41
CA TYR A 80 -17.72 6.09 18.11
C TYR A 80 -18.89 6.36 19.07
N ASP A 81 -19.05 5.52 20.08
CA ASP A 81 -20.01 5.64 21.16
C ASP A 81 -19.19 6.01 22.40
N GLU A 82 -19.33 7.28 22.82
CA GLU A 82 -18.70 7.92 23.97
C GLU A 82 -17.19 7.69 24.18
N VAL A 83 -16.41 8.68 23.72
CA VAL A 83 -14.97 8.78 23.89
C VAL A 83 -14.57 8.79 25.38
N ASN A 84 -14.34 7.62 26.01
CA ASN A 84 -13.63 7.52 27.29
C ASN A 84 -12.13 7.34 27.04
N TYR A 85 -11.46 8.48 27.08
CA TYR A 85 -10.14 8.65 26.56
C TYR A 85 -9.04 8.30 27.55
N LYS A 86 -8.63 7.03 27.57
CA LYS A 86 -7.57 6.55 28.46
C LYS A 86 -6.18 6.55 27.83
N ASP A 87 -6.04 6.83 26.53
CA ASP A 87 -4.73 6.99 25.90
C ASP A 87 -4.15 8.40 26.18
N PRO A 88 -3.00 8.52 26.86
CA PRO A 88 -2.38 9.81 27.13
C PRO A 88 -2.01 10.61 25.87
N GLN A 89 -1.61 9.95 24.79
CA GLN A 89 -1.14 10.61 23.57
C GLN A 89 -2.28 11.23 22.81
N ILE A 90 -3.35 10.47 22.67
CA ILE A 90 -4.47 10.95 21.90
C ILE A 90 -5.11 12.12 22.77
N LYS A 91 -4.96 12.17 24.12
CA LYS A 91 -5.66 13.13 25.01
C LYS A 91 -5.07 14.51 24.81
N PHE A 92 -3.75 14.50 24.68
CA PHE A 92 -2.98 15.64 24.27
C PHE A 92 -3.40 16.13 22.87
N ALA A 93 -3.60 15.22 21.91
CA ALA A 93 -4.04 15.59 20.56
C ALA A 93 -5.43 16.27 20.55
N ILE A 94 -6.41 15.75 21.30
CA ILE A 94 -7.73 16.39 21.45
C ILE A 94 -7.61 17.76 22.11
N GLN A 95 -6.79 17.86 23.17
CA GLN A 95 -6.59 19.13 23.87
C GLN A 95 -5.97 20.19 22.94
N VAL A 96 -4.97 19.81 22.13
CA VAL A 96 -4.36 20.71 21.14
C VAL A 96 -5.38 21.13 20.08
N LEU A 97 -6.21 20.20 19.60
CA LEU A 97 -7.25 20.49 18.62
C LEU A 97 -8.29 21.49 19.17
N ASN A 98 -8.73 21.32 20.42
CA ASN A 98 -9.69 22.23 21.05
C ASN A 98 -9.13 23.66 21.16
N VAL A 99 -7.85 23.79 21.55
CA VAL A 99 -7.18 25.11 21.61
C VAL A 99 -7.10 25.76 20.23
N MET A 100 -6.84 24.98 19.17
CA MET A 100 -6.83 25.48 17.80
C MET A 100 -8.23 25.94 17.35
N ILE A 101 -9.27 25.20 17.70
CA ILE A 101 -10.67 25.57 17.39
C ILE A 101 -11.06 26.88 18.10
N GLU A 102 -10.71 27.04 19.37
CA GLU A 102 -10.95 28.27 20.12
C GLU A 102 -10.22 29.46 19.49
N ALA A 103 -8.98 29.27 19.03
CA ALA A 103 -8.22 30.32 18.34
C ALA A 103 -8.86 30.75 17.02
N LEU A 104 -9.54 29.84 16.31
CA LEU A 104 -10.25 30.14 15.07
C LEU A 104 -11.59 30.84 15.29
N ASN A 105 -12.28 30.53 16.39
CA ASN A 105 -13.62 31.08 16.68
C ASN A 105 -13.59 32.44 17.37
N ASN A 106 -12.43 32.85 17.91
CA ASN A 106 -12.24 34.13 18.59
C ASN A 106 -11.72 35.25 17.67
N ASN A 107 -11.96 35.14 16.35
CA ASN A 107 -11.52 36.10 15.33
C ASN A 107 -12.70 36.54 14.44
#